data_AF-A0A1S1V8Z0-F1
#
_entry.id   AF-A0A1S1V8Z0-F1
#
_cell.length_a   1.000
_cell.length_b   1.000
_cell.length_c   1.000
_cell.angle_alpha   90.00
_cell.angle_beta   90.00
_cell.angle_gamma   90.00
#
_symmetry.space_group_name_H-M   'P 1'
#
loop_
_entity.id
_entity.type
_entity.pdbx_description
1 polymer ?
#
loop_
_entity_poly.entity_id
_entity_poly.type
_entity_poly.pdbx_seq_one_letter_code
_entity_poly.pdbx_strand_id
1 'polypeptide(L)'
;MNTVQVNEMPLEVKVWEGQRVVTFNDIDKVHKRASGTAKRNFSQNKKHFIEGEDYFEVIGNELKRLKQQGTNFVLSRAKAVFLVTETGYLMLVKSFTDDLAWKVQRQLVKSYFRIREPEQLQIEEPKELEPKYLNGVPHMTVKDVEQVTGLTEWRIHRFLEKNSLGVMLKGEELSKFKDSNPNVSEYIASLVILDRVSVEMVCKGLNIYDRAKGFIDNYFGVASKGVLTRKEKLKEELAYMRKAEIALSYSLDMIEIYSEGMIEKNKEITNDLIIKSFRVAMLTSFENIKLSISNIFEI
;
A
#
# COMPACT_ATOMS: atom_id res chain seq x y z
N MET A 1 -27.22 -21.27 -1.41
CA MET A 1 -25.74 -21.30 -1.45
C MET A 1 -25.32 -21.79 -2.81
N ASN A 2 -24.50 -21.01 -3.53
CA ASN A 2 -23.95 -21.42 -4.82
C ASN A 2 -22.78 -22.39 -4.56
N THR A 3 -22.84 -23.62 -5.07
CA THR A 3 -21.80 -24.64 -4.87
C THR A 3 -21.37 -25.22 -6.21
N VAL A 4 -20.08 -25.55 -6.33
CA VAL A 4 -19.49 -26.16 -7.52
C VAL A 4 -18.98 -27.54 -7.14
N GLN A 5 -19.28 -28.55 -7.95
CA GLN A 5 -18.76 -29.90 -7.74
C GLN A 5 -17.31 -30.01 -8.22
N VAL A 6 -16.42 -30.44 -7.32
CA VAL A 6 -15.01 -30.70 -7.62
C VAL A 6 -14.62 -32.00 -6.95
N ASN A 7 -14.18 -33.00 -7.73
CA ASN A 7 -13.83 -34.33 -7.22
C ASN A 7 -14.91 -34.95 -6.31
N GLU A 8 -16.17 -34.89 -6.74
CA GLU A 8 -17.34 -35.39 -6.00
C GLU A 8 -17.60 -34.69 -4.65
N MET A 9 -16.94 -33.55 -4.42
CA MET A 9 -17.17 -32.71 -3.24
C MET A 9 -17.84 -31.39 -3.63
N PRO A 10 -18.91 -30.99 -2.93
CA PRO A 10 -19.49 -29.67 -3.10
C PRO A 10 -18.56 -28.63 -2.48
N LEU A 11 -18.04 -27.74 -3.32
CA LEU A 11 -17.24 -26.60 -2.91
C LEU A 11 -18.11 -25.34 -2.90
N GLU A 12 -18.25 -24.71 -1.75
CA GLU A 12 -18.93 -23.42 -1.63
C GLU A 12 -18.16 -22.33 -2.40
N VAL A 13 -18.89 -21.58 -3.21
CA VAL A 13 -18.38 -20.43 -3.95
C VAL A 13 -17.97 -19.32 -2.99
N LYS A 14 -16.70 -18.93 -3.07
CA LYS A 14 -16.12 -17.82 -2.30
C LYS A 14 -15.51 -16.82 -3.27
N VAL A 15 -15.94 -15.57 -3.16
CA VAL A 15 -15.43 -14.45 -3.95
C VAL A 15 -14.76 -13.47 -3.00
N TRP A 16 -13.57 -13.02 -3.35
CA TRP A 16 -12.82 -11.99 -2.64
C TRP A 16 -12.18 -11.08 -3.67
N GLU A 17 -12.37 -9.76 -3.56
CA GLU A 17 -11.92 -8.77 -4.56
C GLU A 17 -12.31 -9.13 -6.01
N GLY A 18 -13.54 -9.58 -6.23
CA GLY A 18 -14.03 -9.93 -7.57
C GLY A 18 -13.42 -11.19 -8.20
N GLN A 19 -12.62 -11.96 -7.45
CA GLN A 19 -12.03 -13.22 -7.91
C GLN A 19 -12.39 -14.40 -7.02
N ARG A 20 -12.41 -15.60 -7.62
CA ARG A 20 -12.67 -16.86 -6.92
C ARG A 20 -11.49 -17.24 -6.05
N VAL A 21 -11.77 -17.54 -4.80
CA VAL A 21 -10.77 -17.95 -3.82
C VAL A 21 -11.16 -19.26 -3.12
N VAL A 22 -10.18 -19.97 -2.59
CA VAL A 22 -10.37 -21.18 -1.79
C VAL A 22 -9.61 -21.08 -0.47
N THR A 23 -10.07 -21.77 0.57
CA THR A 23 -9.33 -21.89 1.84
C THR A 23 -8.41 -23.12 1.82
N PHE A 24 -7.43 -23.19 2.73
CA PHE A 24 -6.61 -24.41 2.87
C PHE A 24 -7.46 -25.65 3.16
N ASN A 25 -8.54 -25.50 3.92
CA ASN A 25 -9.47 -26.59 4.22
C ASN A 25 -10.21 -27.07 2.96
N ASP A 26 -10.58 -26.16 2.07
CA ASP A 26 -11.17 -26.53 0.77
C ASP A 26 -10.18 -27.34 -0.06
N ILE A 27 -8.92 -26.90 -0.11
CA ILE A 27 -7.83 -27.59 -0.84
C ILE A 27 -7.62 -29.00 -0.27
N ASP A 28 -7.49 -29.13 1.06
CA ASP A 28 -7.29 -30.44 1.71
C ASP A 28 -8.47 -31.38 1.43
N LYS A 29 -9.71 -30.86 1.48
CA LYS A 29 -10.92 -31.62 1.16
C LYS A 29 -10.92 -32.14 -0.28
N VAL A 30 -10.81 -31.26 -1.28
CA VAL A 30 -10.93 -31.67 -2.69
C VAL A 30 -9.81 -32.61 -3.12
N HIS A 31 -8.63 -32.54 -2.46
CA HIS A 31 -7.51 -33.46 -2.68
C HIS A 31 -7.52 -34.69 -1.75
N LYS A 32 -8.57 -34.88 -0.94
CA LYS A 32 -8.71 -36.00 0.03
C LYS A 32 -7.50 -36.15 0.96
N ARG A 33 -6.95 -35.02 1.43
CA ARG A 33 -5.78 -34.97 2.32
C ARG A 33 -6.18 -34.68 3.77
N ALA A 34 -5.28 -35.03 4.69
CA ALA A 34 -5.45 -34.68 6.10
C ALA A 34 -5.52 -33.16 6.28
N SER A 35 -6.43 -32.71 7.15
CA SER A 35 -6.61 -31.29 7.45
C SER A 35 -5.30 -30.65 7.92
N GLY A 36 -4.94 -29.52 7.31
CA GLY A 36 -3.72 -28.77 7.59
C GLY A 36 -2.56 -29.06 6.64
N THR A 37 -2.70 -30.01 5.69
CA THR A 37 -1.62 -30.35 4.74
C THR A 37 -1.31 -29.17 3.83
N ALA A 38 -2.33 -28.55 3.22
CA ALA A 38 -2.17 -27.38 2.36
C ALA A 38 -1.55 -26.20 3.14
N LYS A 39 -1.99 -25.96 4.37
CA LYS A 39 -1.44 -24.90 5.23
C LYS A 39 0.04 -25.12 5.55
N ARG A 40 0.43 -26.36 5.87
CA ARG A 40 1.83 -26.73 6.12
C ARG A 40 2.68 -26.47 4.89
N ASN A 41 2.24 -26.93 3.72
CA ASN A 41 2.99 -26.78 2.47
C ASN A 41 3.12 -25.31 2.05
N PHE A 42 2.05 -24.53 2.20
CA PHE A 42 2.08 -23.08 1.99
C PHE A 42 3.11 -22.42 2.92
N SER A 43 3.09 -22.77 4.21
CA SER A 43 3.97 -22.16 5.21
C SER A 43 5.45 -22.48 4.94
N GLN A 44 5.76 -23.72 4.53
CA GLN A 44 7.12 -24.14 4.16
C GLN A 44 7.65 -23.44 2.91
N ASN A 45 6.76 -23.11 1.98
CA ASN A 45 7.11 -22.50 0.69
C ASN A 45 6.74 -21.02 0.60
N LYS A 46 6.35 -20.38 1.71
CA LYS A 46 5.73 -19.04 1.75
C LYS A 46 6.54 -17.98 0.98
N LYS A 47 7.87 -18.09 0.98
CA LYS A 47 8.79 -17.20 0.23
C LYS A 47 8.54 -17.14 -1.27
N HIS A 48 7.86 -18.13 -1.84
CA HIS A 48 7.52 -18.19 -3.27
C HIS A 48 6.11 -17.67 -3.58
N PHE A 49 5.34 -17.30 -2.56
CA PHE A 49 3.98 -16.78 -2.71
C PHE A 49 3.97 -15.28 -2.58
N ILE A 50 3.20 -14.63 -3.44
CA ILE A 50 3.01 -13.18 -3.44
C ILE A 50 1.65 -12.86 -2.82
N GLU A 51 1.66 -12.07 -1.76
CA GLU A 51 0.42 -11.58 -1.15
C GLU A 51 -0.29 -10.60 -2.09
N GLY A 52 -1.60 -10.77 -2.28
CA GLY A 52 -2.43 -10.00 -3.21
C GLY A 52 -2.49 -10.59 -4.62
N GLU A 53 -1.60 -11.53 -4.95
CA GLU A 53 -1.60 -12.27 -6.21
C GLU A 53 -1.97 -13.73 -5.98
N ASP A 54 -1.19 -14.44 -5.16
CA ASP A 54 -1.40 -15.86 -4.88
C ASP A 54 -2.33 -16.11 -3.69
N TYR A 55 -2.34 -15.20 -2.73
CA TYR A 55 -3.18 -15.34 -1.54
C TYR A 55 -3.51 -13.98 -0.92
N PHE A 56 -4.57 -13.96 -0.13
CA PHE A 56 -4.93 -12.85 0.75
C PHE A 56 -4.93 -13.31 2.20
N GLU A 57 -4.21 -12.59 3.06
CA GLU A 57 -4.32 -12.75 4.50
C GLU A 57 -5.34 -11.74 5.05
N VAL A 58 -6.54 -12.20 5.33
CA VAL A 58 -7.64 -11.38 5.85
C VAL A 58 -7.61 -11.38 7.38
N ILE A 59 -7.38 -10.21 7.96
CA ILE A 59 -7.22 -9.99 9.41
C ILE A 59 -7.99 -8.74 9.87
N GLY A 60 -8.08 -8.52 11.19
CA GLY A 60 -8.59 -7.27 11.75
C GLY A 60 -10.05 -6.97 11.41
N ASN A 61 -10.33 -5.74 11.00
CA ASN A 61 -11.69 -5.29 10.71
C ASN A 61 -12.31 -5.97 9.47
N GLU A 62 -11.51 -6.27 8.45
CA GLU A 62 -11.98 -7.04 7.29
C GLU A 62 -12.45 -8.43 7.68
N LEU A 63 -11.70 -9.11 8.56
CA LEU A 63 -12.11 -10.40 9.07
C LEU A 63 -13.40 -10.31 9.89
N LYS A 64 -13.62 -9.21 10.63
CA LYS A 64 -14.88 -8.97 11.33
C LYS A 64 -16.03 -8.80 10.33
N ARG A 65 -15.83 -7.99 9.29
CA ARG A 65 -16.82 -7.77 8.22
C ARG A 65 -17.16 -9.08 7.50
N LEU A 66 -16.15 -9.86 7.12
CA LEU A 66 -16.30 -11.16 6.48
C LEU A 66 -17.11 -12.14 7.36
N LYS A 67 -16.88 -12.14 8.68
CA LYS A 67 -17.68 -12.95 9.62
C LYS A 67 -19.10 -12.44 9.77
N GLN A 68 -19.31 -11.12 9.78
CA GLN A 68 -20.63 -10.50 9.87
C GLN A 68 -21.49 -10.74 8.63
N GLN A 69 -20.86 -10.96 7.46
CA GLN A 69 -21.53 -11.38 6.23
C GLN A 69 -22.07 -12.84 6.29
N GLY A 70 -21.95 -13.52 7.43
CA GLY A 70 -22.52 -14.87 7.62
C GLY A 70 -21.76 -15.96 6.88
N THR A 71 -20.45 -15.76 6.63
CA THR A 71 -19.63 -16.75 5.93
C THR A 71 -19.38 -17.99 6.81
N ASN A 72 -19.68 -19.17 6.28
CA ASN A 72 -19.54 -20.43 7.02
C ASN A 72 -18.13 -21.04 6.99
N PHE A 73 -17.25 -20.49 6.16
CA PHE A 73 -15.89 -21.00 5.98
C PHE A 73 -14.85 -20.33 6.88
N VAL A 74 -15.26 -19.35 7.69
CA VAL A 74 -14.40 -18.65 8.66
C VAL A 74 -14.77 -19.09 10.07
N LEU A 75 -13.81 -19.63 10.81
CA LEU A 75 -14.03 -19.96 12.22
C LEU A 75 -14.31 -18.68 13.03
N SER A 76 -15.32 -18.73 13.89
CA SER A 76 -15.74 -17.59 14.72
C SER A 76 -14.57 -16.97 15.52
N ARG A 77 -13.67 -17.81 16.04
CA ARG A 77 -12.48 -17.41 16.80
C ARG A 77 -11.21 -17.21 15.96
N ALA A 78 -11.26 -17.33 14.64
CA ALA A 78 -10.09 -17.10 13.80
C ALA A 78 -9.58 -15.66 13.95
N LYS A 79 -8.25 -15.50 14.09
CA LYS A 79 -7.59 -14.17 14.07
C LYS A 79 -7.14 -13.76 12.66
N ALA A 80 -7.01 -14.73 11.76
CA ALA A 80 -6.65 -14.56 10.37
C ALA A 80 -7.31 -15.66 9.52
N VAL A 81 -7.60 -15.34 8.26
CA VAL A 81 -8.02 -16.30 7.24
C VAL A 81 -7.15 -16.10 6.00
N PHE A 82 -6.65 -17.21 5.46
CA PHE A 82 -5.91 -17.20 4.20
C PHE A 82 -6.85 -17.64 3.09
N LEU A 83 -7.01 -16.77 2.10
CA LEU A 83 -7.78 -17.01 0.89
C LEU A 83 -6.80 -17.17 -0.26
N VAL A 84 -6.81 -18.33 -0.91
CA VAL A 84 -5.87 -18.70 -1.96
C VAL A 84 -6.53 -18.48 -3.32
N THR A 85 -5.86 -17.77 -4.22
CA THR A 85 -6.33 -17.49 -5.59
C THR A 85 -6.06 -18.68 -6.52
N GLU A 86 -6.42 -18.57 -7.80
CA GLU A 86 -6.07 -19.57 -8.81
C GLU A 86 -4.54 -19.79 -8.88
N THR A 87 -3.77 -18.70 -8.96
CA THR A 87 -2.29 -18.78 -9.09
C THR A 87 -1.66 -19.36 -7.83
N GLY A 88 -2.12 -18.95 -6.65
CA GLY A 88 -1.63 -19.52 -5.39
C GLY A 88 -1.99 -20.98 -5.23
N TYR A 89 -3.18 -21.40 -5.66
CA TYR A 89 -3.54 -22.80 -5.68
C TYR A 89 -2.58 -23.59 -6.58
N LEU A 90 -2.32 -23.10 -7.79
CA LEU A 90 -1.39 -23.73 -8.74
C LEU A 90 0.03 -23.82 -8.16
N MET A 91 0.50 -22.78 -7.47
CA MET A 91 1.80 -22.77 -6.79
C MET A 91 1.85 -23.78 -5.64
N LEU A 92 0.77 -23.90 -4.86
CA LEU A 92 0.68 -24.82 -3.73
C LEU A 92 0.65 -26.28 -4.17
N VAL A 93 -0.12 -26.61 -5.22
CA VAL A 93 -0.23 -27.99 -5.71
C VAL A 93 0.99 -28.48 -6.49
N LYS A 94 1.99 -27.62 -6.77
CA LYS A 94 3.28 -28.08 -7.33
C LYS A 94 3.95 -29.16 -6.47
N SER A 95 3.69 -29.15 -5.16
CA SER A 95 4.23 -30.15 -4.23
C SER A 95 3.36 -31.42 -4.16
N PHE A 96 2.29 -31.53 -4.96
CA PHE A 96 1.36 -32.64 -4.92
C PHE A 96 1.70 -33.57 -6.09
N THR A 97 2.30 -34.73 -5.81
CA THR A 97 2.91 -35.57 -6.85
C THR A 97 2.06 -36.78 -7.27
N ASP A 98 0.81 -36.86 -6.83
CA ASP A 98 -0.09 -38.00 -7.08
C ASP A 98 -1.07 -37.76 -8.25
N ASP A 99 -1.53 -38.85 -8.88
CA ASP A 99 -2.46 -38.79 -10.03
C ASP A 99 -3.80 -38.12 -9.71
N LEU A 100 -4.25 -38.23 -8.45
CA LEU A 100 -5.47 -37.57 -8.00
C LEU A 100 -5.30 -36.05 -8.04
N ALA A 101 -4.15 -35.54 -7.60
CA ALA A 101 -3.86 -34.11 -7.64
C ALA A 101 -3.94 -33.54 -9.06
N TRP A 102 -3.44 -34.26 -10.07
CA TRP A 102 -3.55 -33.86 -11.48
C TRP A 102 -5.01 -33.77 -11.94
N LYS A 103 -5.85 -34.74 -11.56
CA LYS A 103 -7.28 -34.75 -11.90
C LYS A 103 -8.02 -33.59 -11.22
N VAL A 104 -7.81 -33.42 -9.92
CA VAL A 104 -8.45 -32.38 -9.10
C VAL A 104 -8.05 -31.00 -9.59
N GLN A 105 -6.77 -30.78 -9.91
CA GLN A 105 -6.28 -29.51 -10.44
C GLN A 105 -7.00 -29.10 -11.73
N ARG A 106 -7.11 -30.01 -12.70
CA ARG A 106 -7.82 -29.71 -13.96
C ARG A 106 -9.28 -29.41 -13.74
N GLN A 107 -9.95 -30.14 -12.83
CA GLN A 107 -11.35 -29.89 -12.50
C GLN A 107 -11.52 -28.53 -11.82
N LEU A 108 -10.79 -28.26 -10.73
CA LEU A 108 -10.91 -27.03 -9.96
C LEU A 108 -10.63 -25.78 -10.81
N VAL A 109 -9.59 -25.81 -11.65
CA VAL A 109 -9.30 -24.70 -12.56
C VAL A 109 -10.46 -24.48 -13.54
N LYS A 110 -10.98 -25.54 -14.17
CA LYS A 110 -12.04 -25.41 -15.18
C LYS A 110 -13.39 -25.04 -14.60
N SER A 111 -13.79 -25.67 -13.49
CA SER A 111 -15.15 -25.56 -12.95
C SER A 111 -15.28 -24.51 -11.85
N TYR A 112 -14.21 -24.12 -11.17
CA TYR A 112 -14.29 -23.15 -10.07
C TYR A 112 -13.64 -21.81 -10.44
N PHE A 113 -12.36 -21.81 -10.83
CA PHE A 113 -11.62 -20.56 -11.04
C PHE A 113 -11.95 -19.87 -12.36
N ARG A 114 -12.13 -20.63 -13.45
CA ARG A 114 -12.45 -20.07 -14.78
C ARG A 114 -13.89 -19.59 -14.94
N ILE A 115 -14.79 -19.93 -14.01
CA ILE A 115 -16.15 -19.39 -14.02
C ILE A 115 -16.09 -17.98 -13.45
N ARG A 116 -15.92 -17.00 -14.35
CA ARG A 116 -16.22 -15.61 -14.05
C ARG A 116 -17.74 -15.51 -13.98
N GLU A 117 -18.30 -15.30 -12.79
CA GLU A 117 -19.68 -14.84 -12.72
C GLU A 117 -19.74 -13.49 -13.46
N PRO A 118 -20.56 -13.35 -14.51
CA PRO A 118 -20.65 -12.11 -15.27
C PRO A 118 -21.32 -10.95 -14.49
N GLU A 119 -21.73 -11.16 -13.24
CA GLU A 119 -22.67 -10.27 -12.55
C GLU A 119 -22.07 -9.37 -11.46
N GLN A 120 -20.76 -9.37 -11.21
CA GLN A 120 -20.15 -8.46 -10.21
C GLN A 120 -18.98 -7.60 -10.71
N LEU A 121 -18.64 -7.69 -12.00
CA LEU A 121 -17.71 -6.75 -12.65
C LEU A 121 -18.46 -5.79 -13.58
N GLN A 122 -19.63 -5.31 -13.15
CA GLN A 122 -20.04 -3.98 -13.59
C GLN A 122 -19.12 -2.99 -12.88
N ILE A 123 -17.91 -2.86 -13.42
CA ILE A 123 -17.13 -1.66 -13.24
C ILE A 123 -18.03 -0.60 -13.89
N GLU A 124 -18.78 0.14 -13.07
CA GLU A 124 -19.38 1.39 -13.54
C GLU A 124 -18.26 2.13 -14.27
N GLU A 125 -18.50 2.51 -15.54
CA GLU A 125 -17.51 3.29 -16.30
C GLU A 125 -16.90 4.33 -15.37
N PRO A 126 -15.56 4.41 -15.26
CA PRO A 126 -14.93 5.23 -14.25
C PRO A 126 -15.50 6.63 -14.37
N LYS A 127 -16.34 7.03 -13.40
CA LYS A 127 -16.87 8.39 -13.33
C LYS A 127 -15.67 9.30 -13.44
N GLU A 128 -15.71 10.21 -14.39
CA GLU A 128 -14.62 11.15 -14.62
C GLU A 128 -14.32 11.86 -13.29
N LEU A 129 -13.20 11.48 -12.64
CA LEU A 129 -12.91 11.94 -11.29
C LEU A 129 -12.33 13.34 -11.37
N GLU A 130 -12.97 14.29 -10.70
CA GLU A 130 -12.43 15.63 -10.54
C GLU A 130 -11.15 15.59 -9.68
N PRO A 131 -10.05 16.22 -10.15
CA PRO A 131 -8.83 16.35 -9.36
C PRO A 131 -9.09 17.08 -8.04
N LYS A 132 -8.62 16.51 -6.93
CA LYS A 132 -8.72 17.13 -5.61
C LYS A 132 -7.40 17.80 -5.26
N TYR A 133 -7.47 19.01 -4.72
CA TYR A 133 -6.28 19.81 -4.49
C TYR A 133 -6.01 20.02 -3.00
N LEU A 134 -4.75 19.88 -2.60
CA LEU A 134 -4.24 20.36 -1.33
C LEU A 134 -3.15 21.39 -1.65
N ASN A 135 -3.34 22.64 -1.22
CA ASN A 135 -2.41 23.74 -1.50
C ASN A 135 -2.08 23.90 -3.02
N GLY A 136 -3.07 23.68 -3.90
CA GLY A 136 -2.88 23.75 -5.35
C GLY A 136 -2.20 22.53 -5.98
N VAL A 137 -1.82 21.52 -5.21
CA VAL A 137 -1.24 20.27 -5.71
C VAL A 137 -2.32 19.17 -5.77
N PRO A 138 -2.49 18.49 -6.93
CA PRO A 138 -3.47 17.41 -7.07
C PRO A 138 -3.09 16.18 -6.23
N HIS A 139 -4.06 15.64 -5.50
CA HIS A 139 -3.95 14.43 -4.70
C HIS A 139 -5.19 13.56 -4.86
N MET A 140 -5.00 12.24 -4.89
CA MET A 140 -6.10 11.26 -4.87
C MET A 140 -6.40 10.80 -3.45
N THR A 141 -7.66 10.54 -3.13
CA THR A 141 -8.02 9.77 -1.94
C THR A 141 -7.90 8.27 -2.20
N VAL A 142 -7.86 7.46 -1.14
CA VAL A 142 -7.90 5.98 -1.29
C VAL A 142 -9.14 5.52 -2.07
N LYS A 143 -10.28 6.18 -1.84
CA LYS A 143 -11.53 5.91 -2.55
C LYS A 143 -11.48 6.26 -4.05
N ASP A 144 -10.70 7.28 -4.41
CA ASP A 144 -10.45 7.62 -5.82
C ASP A 144 -9.61 6.52 -6.48
N VAL A 145 -8.57 6.04 -5.79
CA VAL A 145 -7.74 4.94 -6.30
C VAL A 145 -8.55 3.66 -6.44
N GLU A 146 -9.43 3.34 -5.50
CA GLU A 146 -10.35 2.19 -5.62
C GLU A 146 -11.22 2.27 -6.87
N GLN A 147 -11.86 3.42 -7.13
CA GLN A 147 -12.71 3.60 -8.32
C GLN A 147 -11.95 3.43 -9.63
N VAL A 148 -10.70 3.85 -9.68
CA VAL A 148 -9.87 3.82 -10.90
C VAL A 148 -9.28 2.44 -11.15
N THR A 149 -8.83 1.79 -10.08
CA THR A 149 -8.03 0.57 -10.18
C THR A 149 -8.86 -0.69 -9.99
N GLY A 150 -10.06 -0.56 -9.42
CA GLY A 150 -10.88 -1.68 -8.95
C GLY A 150 -10.28 -2.41 -7.76
N LEU A 151 -9.19 -1.90 -7.17
CA LEU A 151 -8.59 -2.45 -5.95
C LEU A 151 -9.42 -2.02 -4.75
N THR A 152 -9.61 -2.92 -3.79
CA THR A 152 -10.30 -2.55 -2.55
C THR A 152 -9.51 -1.49 -1.78
N GLU A 153 -10.20 -0.60 -1.07
CA GLU A 153 -9.56 0.36 -0.15
C GLU A 153 -8.59 -0.34 0.81
N TRP A 154 -8.93 -1.55 1.27
CA TRP A 154 -8.08 -2.34 2.16
C TRP A 154 -6.73 -2.68 1.53
N ARG A 155 -6.72 -3.15 0.28
CA ARG A 155 -5.49 -3.54 -0.41
C ARG A 155 -4.59 -2.33 -0.63
N ILE A 156 -5.21 -1.20 -0.95
CA ILE A 156 -4.52 0.08 -1.05
C ILE A 156 -3.94 0.44 0.33
N HIS A 157 -4.75 0.51 1.39
CA HIS A 157 -4.28 0.81 2.75
C HIS A 157 -3.16 -0.11 3.22
N ARG A 158 -3.28 -1.43 3.03
CA ARG A 158 -2.24 -2.39 3.39
C ARG A 158 -0.94 -2.15 2.63
N PHE A 159 -1.03 -1.80 1.34
CA PHE A 159 0.13 -1.45 0.54
C PHE A 159 0.77 -0.16 1.05
N LEU A 160 -0.03 0.86 1.34
CA LEU A 160 0.43 2.14 1.87
C LEU A 160 1.12 1.98 3.23
N GLU A 161 0.52 1.23 4.16
CA GLU A 161 1.09 0.95 5.49
C GLU A 161 2.43 0.23 5.40
N LYS A 162 2.51 -0.83 4.57
CA LYS A 162 3.75 -1.60 4.40
C LYS A 162 4.90 -0.78 3.80
N ASN A 163 4.58 0.20 2.97
CA ASN A 163 5.56 1.01 2.24
C ASN A 163 5.69 2.44 2.79
N SER A 164 5.00 2.77 3.89
CA SER A 164 4.94 4.13 4.48
C SER A 164 4.59 5.22 3.46
N LEU A 165 3.56 4.97 2.63
CA LEU A 165 3.11 5.88 1.58
C LEU A 165 1.81 6.62 1.98
N GLY A 166 1.59 7.77 1.35
CA GLY A 166 0.42 8.62 1.56
C GLY A 166 0.52 9.55 2.77
N VAL A 167 -0.34 10.56 2.79
CA VAL A 167 -0.41 11.56 3.86
C VAL A 167 -1.75 11.44 4.57
N MET A 168 -1.71 11.27 5.89
CA MET A 168 -2.89 11.19 6.74
C MET A 168 -3.29 12.61 7.20
N LEU A 169 -4.34 13.16 6.61
CA LEU A 169 -4.90 14.44 7.00
C LEU A 169 -5.81 14.29 8.23
N LYS A 170 -5.64 15.19 9.20
CA LYS A 170 -6.48 15.31 10.41
C LYS A 170 -6.59 16.79 10.81
N GLY A 171 -7.61 17.13 11.61
CA GLY A 171 -7.73 18.46 12.21
C GLY A 171 -7.77 19.60 11.18
N GLU A 172 -6.92 20.61 11.37
CA GLU A 172 -6.87 21.82 10.53
C GLU A 172 -6.49 21.52 9.07
N GLU A 173 -5.54 20.61 8.82
CA GLU A 173 -5.13 20.25 7.46
C GLU A 173 -6.27 19.58 6.68
N LEU A 174 -7.04 18.72 7.36
CA LEU A 174 -8.24 18.12 6.78
C LEU A 174 -9.32 19.16 6.51
N SER A 175 -9.48 20.16 7.39
CA SER A 175 -10.41 21.27 7.16
C SER A 175 -10.05 22.04 5.90
N LYS A 176 -8.80 22.47 5.75
CA LYS A 176 -8.30 23.18 4.55
C LYS A 176 -8.50 22.36 3.27
N PHE A 177 -8.30 21.05 3.37
CA PHE A 177 -8.54 20.15 2.26
C PHE A 177 -10.03 20.08 1.89
N LYS A 178 -10.93 20.00 2.87
CA LYS A 178 -12.39 20.00 2.62
C LYS A 178 -12.87 21.33 2.02
N ASP A 179 -12.35 22.45 2.49
CA ASP A 179 -12.67 23.79 1.95
C ASP A 179 -12.33 23.89 0.45
N SER A 180 -11.22 23.26 0.04
CA SER A 180 -10.78 23.22 -1.35
C SER A 180 -11.49 22.15 -2.19
N ASN A 181 -12.20 21.21 -1.56
CA ASN A 181 -12.79 20.03 -2.22
C ASN A 181 -14.18 19.70 -1.63
N PRO A 182 -15.24 20.43 -2.02
CA PRO A 182 -16.58 20.28 -1.45
C PRO A 182 -17.21 18.88 -1.61
N ASN A 183 -16.72 18.09 -2.57
CA ASN A 183 -17.16 16.71 -2.82
C ASN A 183 -16.66 15.71 -1.75
N VAL A 184 -15.78 16.13 -0.84
CA VAL A 184 -15.29 15.30 0.27
C VAL A 184 -16.23 15.44 1.47
N SER A 185 -16.68 14.32 2.02
CA SER A 185 -17.64 14.31 3.14
C SER A 185 -17.14 15.12 4.35
N GLU A 186 -17.99 15.97 4.89
CA GLU A 186 -17.69 16.77 6.09
C GLU A 186 -17.52 15.92 7.36
N TYR A 187 -18.15 14.74 7.41
CA TYR A 187 -18.23 13.89 8.61
C TYR A 187 -16.99 13.02 8.87
N ILE A 188 -16.00 13.01 7.97
CA ILE A 188 -14.77 12.24 8.16
C ILE A 188 -13.80 12.98 9.10
N ALA A 189 -13.27 12.27 10.10
CA ALA A 189 -12.31 12.82 11.06
C ALA A 189 -10.84 12.70 10.60
N SER A 190 -10.58 11.82 9.62
CA SER A 190 -9.28 11.60 9.04
C SER A 190 -9.40 11.09 7.61
N LEU A 191 -8.44 11.43 6.75
CA LEU A 191 -8.42 11.01 5.35
C LEU A 191 -6.99 10.77 4.89
N VAL A 192 -6.75 9.67 4.18
CA VAL A 192 -5.48 9.44 3.50
C VAL A 192 -5.55 9.98 2.08
N ILE A 193 -4.61 10.84 1.75
CA ILE A 193 -4.41 11.38 0.41
C ILE A 193 -3.09 10.86 -0.19
N LEU A 194 -3.04 10.78 -1.51
CA LEU A 194 -1.96 10.18 -2.29
C LEU A 194 -1.53 11.15 -3.38
N ASP A 195 -0.23 11.44 -3.39
CA ASP A 195 0.40 12.15 -4.49
C ASP A 195 0.60 11.22 -5.70
N ARG A 196 1.02 11.81 -6.83
CA ARG A 196 1.28 11.05 -8.06
C ARG A 196 2.23 9.87 -7.81
N VAL A 197 3.32 10.09 -7.07
CA VAL A 197 4.35 9.05 -6.84
C VAL A 197 3.75 7.89 -6.05
N SER A 198 3.01 8.17 -4.97
CA SER A 198 2.36 7.12 -4.17
C SER A 198 1.37 6.29 -5.00
N VAL A 199 0.55 6.93 -5.85
CA VAL A 199 -0.39 6.23 -6.73
C VAL A 199 0.33 5.35 -7.74
N GLU A 200 1.40 5.86 -8.38
CA GLU A 200 2.20 5.05 -9.30
C GLU A 200 2.85 3.85 -8.60
N MET A 201 3.35 4.01 -7.38
CA MET A 201 3.95 2.92 -6.59
C MET A 201 2.94 1.85 -6.23
N VAL A 202 1.73 2.25 -5.78
CA VAL A 202 0.63 1.31 -5.52
C VAL A 202 0.29 0.54 -6.79
N CYS A 203 0.15 1.22 -7.92
CA CYS A 203 -0.22 0.58 -9.18
C CYS A 203 0.87 -0.36 -9.72
N LYS A 204 2.15 0.01 -9.58
CA LYS A 204 3.30 -0.84 -9.97
C LYS A 204 3.42 -2.05 -9.06
N GLY A 205 3.36 -1.84 -7.75
CA GLY A 205 3.49 -2.91 -6.76
C GLY A 205 2.33 -3.92 -6.77
N LEU A 206 1.19 -3.54 -7.34
CA LEU A 206 0.03 -4.41 -7.51
C LEU A 206 -0.19 -4.85 -8.97
N ASN A 207 0.79 -4.60 -9.84
CA ASN A 207 0.82 -5.05 -11.24
C ASN A 207 -0.39 -4.59 -12.09
N ILE A 208 -0.84 -3.36 -11.88
CA ILE A 208 -1.96 -2.73 -12.60
C ILE A 208 -1.59 -1.40 -13.28
N TYR A 209 -0.32 -1.00 -13.18
CA TYR A 209 0.17 0.30 -13.68
C TYR A 209 -0.13 0.52 -15.16
N ASP A 210 0.10 -0.48 -16.01
CA ASP A 210 -0.13 -0.34 -17.46
C ASP A 210 -1.57 0.01 -17.81
N ARG A 211 -2.54 -0.47 -17.02
CA ARG A 211 -3.96 -0.16 -17.19
C ARG A 211 -4.33 1.21 -16.63
N ALA A 212 -3.73 1.59 -15.50
CA ALA A 212 -4.05 2.83 -14.80
C ALA A 212 -3.28 4.05 -15.33
N LYS A 213 -2.19 3.85 -16.09
CA LYS A 213 -1.26 4.92 -16.50
C LYS A 213 -1.95 6.11 -17.18
N GLY A 214 -2.79 5.85 -18.17
CA GLY A 214 -3.48 6.92 -18.90
C GLY A 214 -4.39 7.76 -18.01
N PHE A 215 -5.04 7.14 -17.02
CA PHE A 215 -5.85 7.85 -16.04
C PHE A 215 -4.99 8.68 -15.09
N ILE A 216 -3.90 8.10 -14.55
CA ILE A 216 -2.97 8.80 -13.66
C ILE A 216 -2.40 10.03 -14.38
N ASP A 217 -2.00 9.86 -15.65
CA ASP A 217 -1.49 10.93 -16.49
C ASP A 217 -2.54 12.02 -16.72
N ASN A 218 -3.81 11.67 -16.96
CA ASN A 218 -4.89 12.65 -17.11
C ASN A 218 -5.14 13.40 -15.79
N TYR A 219 -5.39 12.68 -14.69
CA TYR A 219 -5.75 13.23 -13.39
C TYR A 219 -4.68 14.18 -12.84
N PHE A 220 -3.41 13.74 -12.83
CA PHE A 220 -2.30 14.55 -12.34
C PHE A 220 -1.73 15.48 -13.43
N GLY A 221 -2.08 15.26 -14.71
CA GLY A 221 -1.67 16.09 -15.85
C GLY A 221 -2.48 17.35 -16.04
N VAL A 222 -3.67 17.47 -15.43
CA VAL A 222 -4.47 18.72 -15.40
C VAL A 222 -3.66 19.90 -14.84
N ALA A 223 -2.65 19.63 -13.99
CA ALA A 223 -1.72 20.62 -13.49
C ALA A 223 -0.91 21.34 -14.59
N SER A 224 -0.78 20.78 -15.80
CA SER A 224 -0.05 21.44 -16.91
C SER A 224 -0.72 22.73 -17.42
N LYS A 225 -1.98 23.01 -17.06
CA LYS A 225 -2.65 24.29 -17.35
C LYS A 225 -2.51 25.36 -16.26
N GLY A 226 -1.86 25.05 -15.13
CA GLY A 226 -1.70 25.97 -14.00
C GLY A 226 -0.46 25.67 -13.15
N VAL A 227 0.65 25.30 -13.78
CA VAL A 227 1.88 24.91 -13.10
C VAL A 227 2.48 26.10 -12.35
N LEU A 228 2.57 26.01 -11.01
CA LEU A 228 3.58 26.76 -10.26
C LEU A 228 4.93 26.49 -10.92
N THR A 229 5.48 27.53 -11.53
CA THR A 229 6.69 27.52 -12.35
C THR A 229 7.81 26.76 -11.64
N ARG A 230 8.76 26.17 -12.37
CA ARG A 230 9.95 25.50 -11.80
C ARG A 230 10.61 26.33 -10.68
N LYS A 231 10.57 27.66 -10.83
CA LYS A 231 11.03 28.66 -9.87
C LYS A 231 10.27 28.66 -8.54
N GLU A 232 8.97 28.41 -8.55
CA GLU A 232 8.12 28.33 -7.36
C GLU A 232 8.27 26.99 -6.64
N LYS A 233 8.38 25.88 -7.39
CA LYS A 233 8.72 24.57 -6.82
C LYS A 233 10.09 24.58 -6.13
N LEU A 234 11.08 25.21 -6.76
CA LEU A 234 12.40 25.45 -6.17
C LEU A 234 12.33 26.36 -4.94
N LYS A 235 11.44 27.35 -4.90
CA LYS A 235 11.24 28.21 -3.72
C LYS A 235 10.66 27.44 -2.53
N GLU A 236 9.72 26.55 -2.76
CA GLU A 236 9.14 25.72 -1.70
C GLU A 236 10.16 24.71 -1.16
N GLU A 237 10.92 24.06 -2.04
CA GLU A 237 12.03 23.18 -1.65
C GLU A 237 13.08 23.97 -0.84
N LEU A 238 13.44 25.19 -1.27
CA LEU A 238 14.36 26.06 -0.52
C LEU A 238 13.81 26.45 0.85
N ALA A 239 12.50 26.70 0.95
CA ALA A 239 11.84 27.05 2.21
C ALA A 239 11.80 25.86 3.18
N TYR A 240 11.57 24.65 2.67
CA TYR A 240 11.64 23.41 3.45
C TYR A 240 13.07 23.15 3.95
N MET A 241 14.07 23.33 3.09
CA MET A 241 15.48 23.18 3.45
C MET A 241 15.92 24.22 4.49
N ARG A 242 15.47 25.48 4.39
CA ARG A 242 15.71 26.50 5.44
C ARG A 242 15.07 26.14 6.78
N LYS A 243 13.88 25.57 6.78
CA LYS A 243 13.24 25.09 8.02
C LYS A 243 14.03 23.94 8.65
N ALA A 244 14.54 23.02 7.83
CA ALA A 244 15.41 21.94 8.29
C ALA A 244 16.75 22.47 8.82
N GLU A 245 17.34 23.48 8.16
CA GLU A 245 18.57 24.16 8.60
C GLU A 245 18.38 24.83 9.96
N ILE A 246 17.28 25.56 10.14
CA ILE A 246 16.95 26.19 11.43
C ILE A 246 16.75 25.12 12.52
N ALA A 247 16.04 24.03 12.23
CA ALA A 247 15.83 22.95 13.20
C ALA A 247 17.15 22.24 13.58
N LEU A 248 18.06 22.09 12.61
CA LEU A 248 19.40 21.56 12.85
C LEU A 248 20.28 22.53 13.64
N SER A 249 20.19 23.84 13.40
CA SER A 249 20.88 24.85 14.21
C SER A 249 20.38 24.84 15.66
N TYR A 250 19.05 24.80 15.89
CA TYR A 250 18.50 24.72 17.24
C TYR A 250 18.94 23.45 17.98
N SER A 251 19.01 22.31 17.29
CA SER A 251 19.51 21.07 17.90
C SER A 251 21.02 21.12 18.17
N LEU A 252 21.81 21.78 17.31
CA LEU A 252 23.22 22.07 17.56
C LEU A 252 23.42 23.02 18.75
N ASP A 253 22.68 24.11 18.85
CA ASP A 253 22.75 25.06 19.97
C ASP A 253 22.37 24.37 21.28
N MET A 254 21.35 23.51 21.25
CA MET A 254 20.97 22.69 22.41
C MET A 254 22.09 21.70 22.79
N ILE A 255 22.75 21.07 21.82
CA ILE A 255 23.90 20.19 22.09
C ILE A 255 25.07 21.02 22.67
N GLU A 256 25.31 22.23 22.18
CA GLU A 256 26.38 23.12 22.63
C GLU A 256 26.12 23.56 24.09
N ILE A 257 24.89 24.00 24.42
CA ILE A 257 24.44 24.32 25.79
C ILE A 257 24.58 23.12 26.74
N TYR A 258 24.16 21.92 26.30
CA TYR A 258 24.30 20.70 27.10
C TYR A 258 25.77 20.27 27.26
N SER A 259 26.62 20.55 26.26
CA SER A 259 28.05 20.28 26.34
C SER A 259 28.79 21.26 27.24
N GLU A 260 28.45 22.56 27.21
CA GLU A 260 29.01 23.59 28.10
C GLU A 260 28.63 23.33 29.57
N GLY A 261 27.39 22.93 29.83
CA GLY A 261 26.94 22.52 31.17
C GLY A 261 27.57 21.21 31.66
N MET A 262 28.04 20.33 30.75
CA MET A 262 28.80 19.11 31.09
C MET A 262 30.31 19.35 31.22
N ILE A 263 30.87 20.38 30.56
CA ILE A 263 32.29 20.75 30.65
C ILE A 263 32.65 21.30 32.05
N GLU A 264 31.70 21.88 32.78
CA GLU A 264 31.90 22.21 34.21
C GLU A 264 32.07 20.96 35.11
N LYS A 265 31.69 19.76 34.64
CA LYS A 265 31.67 18.55 35.49
C LYS A 265 32.56 17.39 35.06
N ASN A 266 33.17 17.37 33.88
CA ASN A 266 34.18 16.36 33.56
C ASN A 266 35.09 16.78 32.41
N LYS A 267 36.38 16.97 32.73
CA LYS A 267 37.47 16.84 31.76
C LYS A 267 37.53 15.37 31.33
N GLU A 268 37.35 15.10 30.04
CA GLU A 268 38.28 14.27 29.23
C GLU A 268 37.71 13.93 27.82
N ILE A 269 38.13 14.75 26.84
CA ILE A 269 38.72 14.42 25.52
C ILE A 269 37.95 13.50 24.52
N THR A 270 36.91 12.77 24.90
CA THR A 270 36.19 11.87 23.96
C THR A 270 35.02 12.51 23.22
N ASN A 271 34.38 13.54 23.79
CA ASN A 271 33.25 14.23 23.14
C ASN A 271 33.67 15.26 22.07
N ASP A 272 34.83 15.90 22.23
CA ASP A 272 35.25 16.98 21.33
C ASP A 272 35.57 16.48 19.91
N LEU A 273 36.11 15.25 19.80
CA LEU A 273 36.41 14.64 18.51
C LEU A 273 35.14 14.19 17.78
N ILE A 274 34.15 13.62 18.49
CA ILE A 274 32.87 13.17 17.90
C ILE A 274 32.05 14.37 17.42
N ILE A 275 31.97 15.44 18.22
CA ILE A 275 31.25 16.66 17.86
C ILE A 275 31.95 17.35 16.67
N LYS A 276 33.28 17.47 16.68
CA LYS A 276 34.02 18.01 15.52
C LYS A 276 33.84 17.17 14.25
N SER A 277 33.79 15.84 14.38
CA SER A 277 33.58 14.92 13.25
C SER A 277 32.19 15.10 12.62
N PHE A 278 31.16 15.20 13.46
CA PHE A 278 29.78 15.46 13.02
C PHE A 278 29.63 16.84 12.40
N ARG A 279 30.26 17.87 12.99
CA ARG A 279 30.25 19.25 12.49
C ARG A 279 30.91 19.35 11.11
N VAL A 280 32.04 18.68 10.90
CA VAL A 280 32.70 18.61 9.59
C VAL A 280 31.85 17.86 8.57
N ALA A 281 31.28 16.70 8.90
CA ALA A 281 30.45 15.93 7.97
C ALA A 281 29.17 16.68 7.53
N MET A 282 28.54 17.39 8.46
CA MET A 282 27.37 18.22 8.18
C MET A 282 27.71 19.45 7.34
N LEU A 283 28.75 20.20 7.70
CA LEU A 283 29.17 21.38 6.95
C LEU A 283 29.64 21.03 5.53
N THR A 284 30.36 19.92 5.36
CA THR A 284 30.83 19.45 4.04
C THR A 284 29.65 19.01 3.16
N SER A 285 28.63 18.38 3.74
CA SER A 285 27.40 18.02 3.02
C SER A 285 26.62 19.26 2.60
N PHE A 286 26.56 20.28 3.46
CA PHE A 286 25.90 21.55 3.17
C PHE A 286 26.64 22.39 2.10
N GLU A 287 27.98 22.47 2.15
CA GLU A 287 28.79 23.14 1.13
C GLU A 287 28.65 22.48 -0.25
N ASN A 288 28.65 21.14 -0.30
CA ASN A 288 28.44 20.41 -1.55
C ASN A 288 27.04 20.64 -2.13
N ILE A 289 26.02 20.77 -1.28
CA ILE A 289 24.66 21.12 -1.70
C ILE A 289 24.60 22.57 -2.20
N LYS A 290 25.25 23.52 -1.50
CA LYS A 290 25.35 24.92 -1.96
C LYS A 290 26.06 25.06 -3.30
N LEU A 291 27.18 24.35 -3.50
CA LEU A 291 27.93 24.31 -4.76
C LEU A 291 27.12 23.68 -5.90
N SER A 292 26.37 22.62 -5.59
CA SER A 292 25.47 22.01 -6.58
C SER A 292 24.31 22.94 -6.94
N ILE A 293 23.89 23.82 -6.03
CA ILE A 293 22.85 24.82 -6.29
C ILE A 293 23.43 26.02 -7.06
N SER A 294 24.63 26.51 -6.74
CA SER A 294 25.26 27.64 -7.46
C SER A 294 25.54 27.29 -8.93
N ASN A 295 25.99 26.07 -9.20
CA ASN A 295 26.23 25.58 -10.57
C ASN A 295 24.94 25.44 -11.41
N ILE A 296 23.76 25.40 -10.78
CA ILE A 296 22.46 25.36 -11.47
C ILE A 296 21.97 26.78 -11.82
N PHE A 297 22.49 27.83 -11.18
CA PHE A 297 22.10 29.23 -11.42
C PHE A 297 23.07 30.01 -12.34
N GLU A 298 24.18 29.41 -12.80
CA GLU A 298 25.11 29.98 -13.79
C GLU A 298 24.87 29.53 -15.25
N ILE A 299 23.74 28.88 -15.54
CA ILE A 299 23.29 28.50 -16.90
C ILE A 299 21.97 29.22 -17.22
#